data_AF-A0A7W0IX96-F1
#
_entry.id   AF-A0A7W0IX96-F1
#
_cell.length_a   1.000
_cell.length_b   1.000
_cell.length_c   1.000
_cell.angle_alpha   90.00
_cell.angle_beta   90.00
_cell.angle_gamma   90.00
#
_symmetry.space_group_name_H-M   'P 1'
#
loop_
_entity.id
_entity.type
_entity.pdbx_description
1 polymer ?
#
loop_
_entity_poly.entity_id
_entity_poly.type
_entity_poly.pdbx_seq_one_letter_code
_entity_poly.pdbx_strand_id
1 'polypeptide(L)' 'MQANHFRKGEHRAYHGGVQFRGTLEVTERGKFAQTYQSGIGGAKSFGFGLMLLAPVKL' A
#
# COMPACT_ATOMS: atom_id res chain seq x y z
N MET A 1 -10.39 -6.40 7.19
CA MET A 1 -9.22 -7.18 6.78
C MET A 1 -9.53 -7.77 5.41
N GLN A 2 -8.62 -7.67 4.44
CA GLN A 2 -8.79 -8.23 3.10
C GLN A 2 -7.86 -9.44 2.93
N ALA A 3 -8.43 -10.54 2.46
CA ALA A 3 -7.73 -11.79 2.19
C ALA A 3 -7.40 -11.87 0.70
N ASN A 4 -6.12 -11.97 0.35
CA ASN A 4 -5.67 -12.19 -1.03
C ASN A 4 -5.01 -13.56 -1.15
N HIS A 5 -5.57 -14.42 -1.98
CA HIS A 5 -5.02 -15.72 -2.31
C HIS A 5 -4.46 -15.71 -3.72
N PHE A 6 -3.28 -16.32 -3.90
CA PHE A 6 -2.67 -16.43 -5.23
C PHE A 6 -2.02 -17.81 -5.41
N ARG A 7 -1.91 -18.22 -6.66
CA ARG A 7 -1.35 -19.51 -7.06
C ARG A 7 -0.32 -19.32 -8.16
N LYS A 8 0.85 -19.96 -8.01
CA LYS A 8 1.88 -20.06 -9.05
C LYS A 8 2.26 -21.52 -9.26
N GLY A 9 1.67 -22.15 -10.28
CA GLY A 9 1.73 -23.60 -10.45
C GLY A 9 1.09 -24.32 -9.26
N GLU A 10 1.83 -25.22 -8.62
CA GLU A 10 1.33 -25.95 -7.43
C GLU A 10 1.44 -25.14 -6.13
N HIS A 11 2.20 -24.04 -6.13
CA HIS A 11 2.38 -23.23 -4.93
C HIS A 11 1.17 -22.32 -4.70
N ARG A 12 0.62 -22.40 -3.49
CA ARG A 12 -0.48 -21.56 -3.01
C ARG A 12 0.02 -20.67 -1.87
N ALA A 13 -0.44 -19.44 -1.84
CA ALA A 13 -0.08 -18.52 -0.78
C ALA A 13 -1.21 -17.54 -0.47
N TYR A 14 -1.13 -16.99 0.73
CA TYR A 14 -2.11 -16.10 1.33
C TYR A 14 -1.41 -14.83 1.82
N HIS A 15 -2.01 -13.67 1.53
CA HIS A 15 -1.65 -12.38 2.12
C HIS A 15 -2.88 -11.77 2.79
N GLY A 16 -2.78 -11.57 4.10
CA GLY A 16 -3.72 -10.73 4.85
C GLY A 16 -3.34 -9.26 4.73
N GLY A 17 -4.34 -8.40 4.54
CA GLY A 17 -4.13 -6.96 4.40
C GLY A 17 -5.18 -6.10 5.07
N VAL A 18 -4.86 -4.82 5.19
CA VAL A 18 -5.75 -3.77 5.68
C VAL A 18 -5.81 -2.67 4.64
N GLN A 19 -7.01 -2.15 4.38
CA GLN A 19 -7.21 -0.98 3.53
C GLN A 19 -7.36 0.24 4.43
N PHE A 20 -6.44 1.18 4.31
CA PHE A 20 -6.51 2.47 4.98
C PHE A 20 -7.17 3.48 4.04
N ARG A 21 -8.07 4.31 4.58
CA ARG A 21 -8.71 5.41 3.89
C ARG A 21 -8.88 6.58 4.85
N GLY A 22 -8.46 7.77 4.43
CA GLY A 22 -8.55 8.97 5.24
C GLY A 22 -7.75 10.11 4.65
N THR A 23 -7.55 11.14 5.47
CA THR A 23 -6.66 12.26 5.21
C THR A 23 -5.36 12.08 5.99
N LEU A 24 -4.28 12.71 5.51
CA LEU A 24 -2.99 12.75 6.19
C LEU A 24 -2.41 14.15 6.06
N GLU A 25 -1.52 14.49 6.97
CA GLU A 25 -0.68 15.68 6.91
C GLU A 25 0.74 15.28 6.53
N VAL A 26 1.35 16.00 5.58
CA VAL A 26 2.75 15.78 5.20
C VAL A 26 3.65 16.55 6.16
N THR A 27 4.26 15.85 7.11
CA THR A 27 5.16 16.44 8.13
C THR A 27 6.60 16.63 7.64
N GLU A 28 7.10 15.71 6.80
CA GLU A 28 8.43 15.80 6.18
C GLU A 28 8.35 15.46 4.68
N ARG A 29 8.44 16.49 3.83
CA ARG A 29 8.24 16.37 2.38
C ARG A 29 9.17 15.37 1.70
N GLY A 30 10.45 15.35 2.07
CA GLY A 30 11.45 14.46 1.45
C GLY A 30 11.17 12.98 1.75
N LYS A 31 10.92 12.65 3.03
CA LYS A 31 10.56 11.29 3.45
C LYS A 31 9.24 10.85 2.85
N PHE A 32 8.26 11.75 2.74
CA PHE A 32 6.99 11.47 2.09
C PHE A 32 7.17 11.08 0.62
N ALA A 33 7.91 11.88 -0.16
CA ALA A 33 8.17 11.58 -1.57
C ALA A 33 8.88 10.23 -1.76
N GLN A 34 9.91 9.94 -0.95
CA GLN A 34 10.62 8.67 -0.98
C GLN A 34 9.70 7.48 -0.62
N THR A 35 8.87 7.64 0.40
CA THR A 35 7.93 6.60 0.85
C THR A 35 6.84 6.34 -0.18
N TYR A 36 6.31 7.41 -0.78
CA TYR A 36 5.33 7.32 -1.86
C TYR A 36 5.89 6.54 -3.05
N GLN A 37 7.11 6.87 -3.48
CA GLN A 37 7.77 6.21 -4.61
C GLN A 37 8.11 4.74 -4.34
N SER A 38 8.63 4.43 -3.15
CA SER A 38 9.02 3.06 -2.79
C SER A 38 7.85 2.18 -2.35
N GLY A 39 6.71 2.78 -2.05
CA GLY A 39 5.53 2.15 -1.46
C GLY A 39 5.74 1.73 0.00
N ILE A 40 4.67 1.32 0.68
CA ILE A 40 4.70 0.97 2.11
C ILE A 40 4.64 -0.54 2.34
N GLY A 41 5.50 -1.09 3.21
CA GLY A 41 5.45 -2.49 3.63
C GLY A 41 5.86 -3.52 2.55
N GLY A 42 5.62 -4.79 2.87
CA GLY A 42 5.91 -5.94 2.00
C GLY A 42 4.81 -6.24 0.97
N ALA A 43 4.95 -7.37 0.26
CA ALA A 43 3.98 -7.86 -0.73
C ALA A 43 3.67 -6.88 -1.90
N LYS A 44 4.59 -5.96 -2.22
CA LYS A 44 4.40 -4.92 -3.26
C LYS A 44 4.04 -5.49 -4.64
N SER A 45 4.68 -6.60 -5.03
CA SER A 45 4.39 -7.31 -6.29
C SER A 45 3.01 -7.99 -6.32
N PHE A 46 2.27 -7.99 -5.21
CA PHE A 46 0.95 -8.58 -5.05
C PHE A 46 -0.15 -7.53 -4.83
N GLY A 47 0.11 -6.26 -5.18
CA GLY A 47 -0.89 -5.19 -5.12
C GLY A 47 -0.95 -4.43 -3.79
N PHE A 48 0.03 -4.61 -2.91
CA PHE A 48 0.13 -3.88 -1.64
C PHE A 48 1.08 -2.68 -1.71
N GLY A 49 0.94 -1.77 -0.76
CA GLY A 49 1.90 -0.68 -0.53
C GLY A 49 1.76 0.54 -1.42
N LEU A 50 0.87 0.52 -2.42
CA LEU A 50 0.52 1.71 -3.20
C LEU A 50 -0.36 2.65 -2.36
N MET A 51 -0.02 3.95 -2.38
CA MET A 51 -0.84 5.00 -1.81
C MET A 51 -1.52 5.78 -2.94
N LEU A 52 -2.85 5.90 -2.87
CA LEU A 52 -3.60 6.77 -3.77
C LEU A 52 -3.84 8.11 -3.07
N LEU A 53 -3.46 9.19 -3.74
CA LEU A 53 -3.53 10.54 -3.20
C LEU A 53 -4.46 11.41 -4.05
N ALA A 54 -5.22 12.25 -3.37
CA ALA A 54 -5.94 13.36 -3.96
C ALA A 54 -5.73 14.59 -3.06
N PRO A 55 -5.53 15.79 -3.62
CA PRO A 55 -5.52 17.01 -2.82
C PRO A 55 -6.83 17.15 -2.04
N VAL A 56 -6.74 17.45 -0.75
CA VAL A 56 -7.91 17.78 0.06
C VAL A 56 -8.26 19.24 -0.23
N LYS A 57 -9.51 19.52 -0.61
CA LYS A 57 -10.01 20.91 -0.60
C LYS A 57 -10.23 21.30 0.85
N LEU A 58 -9.46 22.29 1.31
CA LEU A 58 -9.66 22.96 2.60
C LEU A 58 -10.59 24.15 2.41
#